data_AF-A0A9E5MZH4-F1
#
_entry.id   AF-A0A9E5MZH4-F1
#
_cell.length_a   1.000
_cell.length_b   1.000
_cell.length_c   1.000
_cell.angle_alpha   90.00
_cell.angle_beta   90.00
_cell.angle_gamma   90.00
#
_symmetry.space_group_name_H-M   'P 1'
#
loop_
_entity.id
_entity.type
_entity.pdbx_description
1 polymer ?
#
loop_
_entity_poly.entity_id
_entity_poly.type
_entity_poly.pdbx_seq_one_letter_code
_entity_poly.pdbx_strand_id
1 'polypeptide(L)'
;SLDPVAEPNTTGMGDMELGIQFLAFGGERDLLFFALNATVPTGDPDRDLGSGSTVLEPTALWLHDFGCGTYFQSRFGWEVPISTEDVTNEFRYDLGLYHTFLSTDQWCSFRYLTPLIEFNGVTALNGADSSETVLDVTPGVRWIVRDYDELGVGLSFPVTGTQNFDWQLLLSYRRHF
;
A
#
# COMPACT_ATOMS: atom_id res chain seq x y z
N SER A 1 -2.66 -8.51 5.77
CA SER A 1 -2.79 -9.45 4.64
C SER A 1 -2.85 -10.84 5.22
N LEU A 2 -3.71 -11.73 4.71
CA LEU A 2 -3.66 -13.15 5.08
C LEU A 2 -2.32 -13.74 4.60
N ASP A 3 -1.71 -14.63 5.38
CA ASP A 3 -0.61 -15.48 4.92
C ASP A 3 -1.20 -16.75 4.28
N PRO A 4 -1.31 -16.82 2.94
CA PRO A 4 -1.83 -18.00 2.25
C PRO A 4 -0.93 -19.24 2.38
N VAL A 5 0.30 -19.11 2.88
CA VAL A 5 1.21 -20.24 3.11
C VAL A 5 0.93 -20.91 4.45
N ALA A 6 0.50 -20.15 5.46
CA ALA A 6 0.28 -20.66 6.81
C ALA A 6 -1.04 -21.42 7.01
N GLU A 7 -2.17 -20.98 6.44
CA GLU A 7 -3.51 -21.55 6.78
C GLU A 7 -4.44 -21.79 5.56
N PRO A 8 -5.17 -22.93 5.50
CA PRO A 8 -6.02 -23.28 4.37
C PRO A 8 -7.38 -22.55 4.42
N ASN A 9 -7.55 -21.55 3.55
CA ASN A 9 -8.82 -20.94 3.13
C ASN A 9 -9.80 -20.56 4.27
N THR A 10 -9.56 -19.42 4.92
CA THR A 10 -10.58 -18.73 5.74
C THR A 10 -11.41 -17.75 4.88
N THR A 11 -12.62 -17.42 5.33
CA THR A 11 -13.48 -16.42 4.67
C THR A 11 -14.32 -15.69 5.71
N GLY A 12 -14.35 -14.36 5.65
CA GLY A 12 -15.18 -13.52 6.50
C GLY A 12 -14.83 -12.06 6.36
N MET A 13 -15.41 -11.22 7.22
CA MET A 13 -15.08 -9.81 7.27
C MET A 13 -13.78 -9.61 8.04
N GLY A 14 -12.94 -8.72 7.51
CA GLY A 14 -11.73 -8.27 8.17
C GLY A 14 -12.00 -7.28 9.31
N ASP A 15 -10.93 -6.78 9.90
CA ASP A 15 -10.98 -5.59 10.74
C ASP A 15 -11.44 -4.35 9.95
N MET A 16 -12.16 -3.46 10.63
CA MET A 16 -12.66 -2.23 10.05
C MET A 16 -11.61 -1.13 10.20
N GLU A 17 -11.28 -0.44 9.12
CA GLU A 17 -10.35 0.69 9.14
C GLU A 17 -11.08 2.03 8.91
N LEU A 18 -10.75 3.03 9.71
CA LEU A 18 -11.20 4.41 9.56
C LEU A 18 -9.99 5.34 9.49
N GLY A 19 -9.82 6.03 8.38
CA GLY A 19 -8.71 6.95 8.14
C GLY A 19 -9.14 8.41 8.05
N ILE A 20 -8.34 9.30 8.62
CA ILE A 20 -8.35 10.73 8.30
C ILE A 20 -7.02 11.10 7.65
N GLN A 21 -7.06 11.89 6.58
CA GLN A 21 -5.87 12.42 5.91
C GLN A 21 -6.04 13.91 5.67
N PHE A 22 -4.96 14.67 5.87
CA PHE A 22 -4.94 16.10 5.56
C PHE A 22 -3.66 16.49 4.82
N LEU A 23 -3.78 17.46 3.91
CA LEU A 23 -2.65 18.07 3.21
C LEU A 23 -1.95 19.04 4.15
N ALA A 24 -0.74 18.71 4.58
CA ALA A 24 0.07 19.51 5.48
C ALA A 24 0.87 20.59 4.75
N PHE A 25 1.35 20.27 3.54
CA PHE A 25 2.04 21.21 2.66
C PHE A 25 1.72 20.91 1.20
N GLY A 26 1.42 21.96 0.43
CA GLY A 26 1.22 21.86 -1.02
C GLY A 26 2.00 22.94 -1.76
N GLY A 27 3.07 22.54 -2.43
CA GLY A 27 3.86 23.36 -3.35
C GLY A 27 3.58 23.03 -4.81
N GLU A 28 4.38 23.61 -5.72
CA GLU A 28 4.22 23.37 -7.17
C GLU A 28 4.56 21.93 -7.58
N ARG A 29 5.51 21.30 -6.89
CA ARG A 29 6.00 19.94 -7.19
C ARG A 29 5.90 18.98 -6.02
N ASP A 30 5.59 19.48 -4.83
CA ASP A 30 5.68 18.72 -3.59
C ASP A 30 4.35 18.76 -2.86
N LEU A 31 3.81 17.59 -2.54
CA LEU A 31 2.67 17.45 -1.65
C LEU A 31 3.08 16.61 -0.45
N LEU A 32 2.80 17.08 0.76
CA LEU A 32 3.01 16.34 1.99
C LEU A 32 1.67 16.23 2.72
N PHE A 33 1.32 15.00 3.07
CA PHE A 33 0.13 14.66 3.82
C PHE A 33 0.52 13.97 5.13
N PHE A 34 -0.29 14.19 6.14
CA PHE A 34 -0.33 13.31 7.31
C PHE A 34 -1.69 12.64 7.36
N ALA A 35 -1.69 11.39 7.77
CA ALA A 35 -2.88 10.60 8.00
C ALA A 35 -2.81 9.90 9.34
N LEU A 36 -3.98 9.53 9.85
CA LEU A 36 -4.13 8.64 10.98
C LEU A 36 -5.21 7.63 10.62
N ASN A 37 -4.82 6.36 10.54
CA ASN A 37 -5.77 5.26 10.42
C ASN A 37 -6.00 4.64 11.79
N ALA A 38 -7.25 4.28 12.06
CA ALA A 38 -7.64 3.50 13.23
C ALA A 38 -8.33 2.22 12.75
N THR A 39 -7.70 1.09 13.03
CA THR A 39 -8.23 -0.25 12.73
C THR A 39 -8.89 -0.79 13.99
N VAL A 40 -10.18 -1.11 13.88
CA VAL A 40 -11.02 -1.62 14.98
C VAL A 40 -11.16 -3.13 14.80
N PRO A 41 -10.99 -3.94 15.86
CA PRO A 41 -10.95 -5.41 15.77
C PRO A 41 -12.36 -6.00 15.60
N THR A 42 -12.93 -5.82 14.42
CA THR A 42 -14.24 -6.38 14.03
C THR A 42 -14.12 -7.75 13.40
N GLY A 43 -12.92 -8.15 12.99
CA GLY A 43 -12.60 -9.47 12.49
C GLY A 43 -12.53 -10.51 13.61
N ASP A 44 -12.66 -11.78 13.23
CA ASP A 44 -12.55 -12.92 14.14
C ASP A 44 -11.07 -13.38 14.21
N PRO A 45 -10.35 -13.15 15.33
CA PRO A 45 -8.93 -13.49 15.44
C PRO A 45 -8.68 -15.00 15.49
N ASP A 46 -9.62 -15.80 15.99
CA ASP A 46 -9.50 -17.27 16.02
C ASP A 46 -9.55 -17.87 14.60
N ARG A 47 -9.93 -17.06 13.61
CA ARG A 47 -10.04 -17.43 12.19
C ARG A 47 -9.08 -16.65 11.30
N ASP A 48 -8.12 -15.93 11.90
CA ASP A 48 -7.17 -15.04 11.24
C ASP A 48 -7.84 -13.98 10.35
N LEU A 49 -9.02 -13.51 10.77
CA LEU A 49 -9.75 -12.45 10.05
C LEU A 49 -9.48 -11.06 10.65
N GLY A 50 -8.59 -10.95 11.62
CA GLY A 50 -8.27 -9.70 12.28
C GLY A 50 -7.21 -9.90 13.35
N SER A 51 -6.62 -8.81 13.82
CA SER A 51 -5.55 -8.86 14.82
C SER A 51 -6.07 -9.07 16.25
N GLY A 52 -7.38 -8.94 16.47
CA GLY A 52 -7.98 -8.97 17.81
C GLY A 52 -7.67 -7.72 18.66
N SER A 53 -6.97 -6.72 18.10
CA SER A 53 -6.61 -5.48 18.79
C SER A 53 -6.96 -4.25 17.96
N THR A 54 -7.19 -3.12 18.63
CA THR A 54 -7.30 -1.84 17.93
C THR A 54 -5.90 -1.39 17.55
N VAL A 55 -5.67 -0.98 16.30
CA VAL A 55 -4.37 -0.46 15.84
C VAL A 55 -4.51 0.98 15.42
N LEU A 56 -3.56 1.82 15.81
CA LEU A 56 -3.42 3.19 15.31
C LEU A 56 -2.22 3.26 14.38
N GLU A 57 -2.39 3.83 13.19
CA GLU A 57 -1.34 4.03 12.19
C GLU A 57 -1.23 5.51 11.82
N PRO A 58 -0.47 6.33 12.56
CA PRO A 58 0.02 7.60 12.05
C PRO A 58 0.88 7.37 10.82
N THR A 59 0.61 8.14 9.76
CA THR A 59 1.26 8.01 8.46
C THR A 59 1.69 9.38 7.94
N ALA A 60 2.87 9.43 7.33
CA ALA A 60 3.33 10.54 6.50
C ALA A 60 3.40 10.10 5.04
N LEU A 61 2.85 10.90 4.12
CA LEU A 61 2.87 10.63 2.69
C LEU A 61 3.43 11.84 1.94
N TRP A 62 4.46 11.63 1.15
CA TRP A 62 5.08 12.66 0.33
C TRP A 62 5.00 12.26 -1.15
N LEU A 63 4.68 13.24 -1.98
CA LEU A 63 4.68 13.11 -3.43
C LEU A 63 5.55 14.22 -4.01
N HIS A 64 6.44 13.83 -4.92
CA HIS A 64 7.29 14.74 -5.67
C HIS A 64 7.09 14.56 -7.17
N ASP A 65 6.73 15.63 -7.87
CA ASP A 65 6.63 15.68 -9.33
C ASP A 65 7.96 16.16 -9.93
N PHE A 66 8.62 15.30 -10.70
CA PHE A 66 9.83 15.65 -11.44
C PHE A 66 9.53 16.41 -12.74
N GLY A 67 8.25 16.51 -13.11
CA GLY A 67 7.77 17.03 -14.38
C GLY A 67 7.71 15.95 -15.47
N CYS A 68 7.15 16.33 -16.62
CA CYS A 68 7.01 15.47 -17.79
C CYS A 68 6.31 14.13 -17.51
N GLY A 69 5.35 14.13 -16.57
CA GLY A 69 4.59 12.93 -16.20
C GLY A 69 5.31 11.97 -15.25
N THR A 70 6.52 12.29 -14.79
CA THR A 70 7.26 11.44 -13.84
C THR A 70 7.07 11.95 -12.43
N TYR A 71 6.63 11.08 -11.52
CA TYR A 71 6.49 11.43 -10.11
C TYR A 71 6.91 10.29 -9.20
N PHE A 72 7.35 10.65 -8.01
CA PHE A 72 7.68 9.73 -6.93
C PHE A 72 6.71 9.92 -5.77
N GLN A 73 6.36 8.82 -5.12
CA GLN A 73 5.54 8.80 -3.93
C GLN A 73 6.26 8.00 -2.85
N SER A 74 6.25 8.50 -1.63
CA SER A 74 6.61 7.73 -0.45
C SER A 74 5.54 7.83 0.62
N ARG A 75 5.32 6.72 1.32
CA ARG A 75 4.48 6.62 2.50
C ARG A 75 5.28 5.95 3.61
N PHE A 76 5.18 6.48 4.83
CA PHE A 76 5.76 5.88 6.02
C PHE A 76 4.69 5.84 7.10
N GLY A 77 4.40 4.66 7.62
CA GLY A 77 3.37 4.40 8.62
C GLY A 77 3.95 3.66 9.82
N TRP A 78 3.40 3.91 11.00
CA TRP A 78 3.80 3.22 12.23
C TRP A 78 2.57 2.59 12.88
N GLU A 79 2.47 1.27 12.86
CA GLU A 79 1.36 0.55 13.46
C GLU A 79 1.61 0.36 14.96
N VAL A 80 0.71 0.92 15.76
CA VAL A 80 0.75 0.86 17.21
C VAL A 80 -0.53 0.18 17.71
N PRO A 81 -0.46 -1.11 18.07
CA PRO A 81 -1.57 -1.80 18.70
C PRO A 81 -1.88 -1.22 20.08
N ILE A 82 -3.16 -1.02 20.35
CA ILE A 82 -3.70 -0.62 21.63
C ILE A 82 -4.19 -1.89 22.32
N SER A 83 -3.26 -2.56 22.99
CA SER A 83 -3.50 -3.80 23.73
C SER A 83 -2.78 -3.80 25.08
N THR A 84 -3.28 -4.59 26.03
CA THR A 84 -2.56 -4.91 27.27
C THR A 84 -1.61 -6.11 27.11
N GLU A 85 -1.71 -6.81 25.98
CA GLU A 85 -0.84 -7.93 25.61
C GLU A 85 0.29 -7.42 24.70
N ASP A 86 1.40 -8.16 24.65
CA ASP A 86 2.55 -7.82 23.79
C ASP A 86 2.24 -8.20 22.35
N VAL A 87 1.62 -7.26 21.63
CA VAL A 87 1.33 -7.36 20.19
C VAL A 87 2.46 -6.68 19.42
N THR A 88 2.88 -7.28 18.31
CA THR A 88 3.92 -6.75 17.44
C THR A 88 3.50 -5.40 16.84
N ASN A 89 4.36 -4.39 16.99
CA ASN A 89 4.30 -3.12 16.29
C ASN A 89 5.05 -3.27 14.96
N GLU A 90 4.55 -2.61 13.93
CA GLU A 90 5.15 -2.62 12.60
C GLU A 90 5.48 -1.21 12.14
N PHE A 91 6.62 -1.07 11.47
CA PHE A 91 6.91 0.10 10.66
C PHE A 91 6.70 -0.24 9.19
N ARG A 92 5.82 0.50 8.53
CA ARG A 92 5.48 0.30 7.12
C ARG A 92 6.06 1.41 6.26
N TYR A 93 6.55 1.06 5.09
CA TYR A 93 7.00 2.02 4.11
C TYR A 93 6.65 1.58 2.69
N ASP A 94 6.12 2.52 1.90
CA ASP A 94 5.81 2.30 0.50
C ASP A 94 6.52 3.35 -0.33
N LEU A 95 7.27 2.94 -1.35
CA LEU A 95 7.96 3.83 -2.27
C LEU A 95 7.53 3.49 -3.69
N GLY A 96 7.08 4.48 -4.46
CA GLY A 96 6.61 4.28 -5.83
C GLY A 96 7.23 5.28 -6.78
N LEU A 97 7.70 4.79 -7.94
CA LEU A 97 8.09 5.62 -9.07
C LEU A 97 7.15 5.36 -10.23
N TYR A 98 6.64 6.45 -10.81
CA TYR A 98 5.60 6.41 -11.83
C TYR A 98 6.00 7.29 -13.01
N HIS A 99 5.61 6.89 -14.22
CA HIS A 99 5.75 7.73 -15.41
C HIS A 99 4.49 7.65 -16.27
N THR A 100 3.73 8.73 -16.35
CA THR A 100 2.51 8.80 -17.17
C THR A 100 2.82 9.33 -18.56
N PHE A 101 2.46 8.57 -19.60
CA PHE A 101 2.55 9.03 -20.98
C PHE A 101 1.42 10.02 -21.30
N LEU A 102 1.72 11.33 -21.20
CA LEU A 102 0.73 12.41 -21.28
C LEU A 102 0.29 12.79 -22.71
N SER A 103 1.14 12.56 -23.72
CA SER A 103 0.83 12.85 -25.11
C SER A 103 1.67 11.98 -26.05
N THR A 104 0.99 11.17 -26.85
CA THR A 104 1.61 10.52 -28.01
C THR A 104 0.70 10.75 -29.21
N ASP A 105 0.98 11.80 -29.98
CA ASP A 105 0.26 12.10 -31.25
C ASP A 105 0.27 10.92 -32.23
N GLN A 106 1.21 9.99 -32.04
CA GLN A 106 1.39 8.82 -32.88
C GLN A 106 0.72 7.57 -32.29
N TRP A 107 0.49 7.50 -30.97
CA TRP A 107 0.17 6.27 -30.23
C TRP A 107 -1.02 6.49 -29.26
N CYS A 108 -2.16 6.95 -29.80
CA CYS A 108 -3.37 7.26 -29.03
C CYS A 108 -3.83 6.17 -28.05
N SER A 109 -3.57 4.89 -28.36
CA SER A 109 -3.93 3.75 -27.51
C SER A 109 -3.13 3.65 -26.21
N PHE A 110 -1.98 4.33 -26.10
CA PHE A 110 -1.14 4.33 -24.89
C PHE A 110 -1.18 5.67 -24.14
N ARG A 111 -2.09 6.56 -24.53
CA ARG A 111 -2.32 7.81 -23.83
C ARG A 111 -2.79 7.50 -22.41
N TYR A 112 -2.20 8.19 -21.42
CA TYR A 112 -2.48 8.00 -20.00
C TYR A 112 -2.18 6.59 -19.47
N LEU A 113 -1.28 5.88 -20.14
CA LEU A 113 -0.64 4.70 -19.59
C LEU A 113 0.45 5.16 -18.61
N THR A 114 0.49 4.56 -17.43
CA THR A 114 1.42 4.86 -16.35
C THR A 114 2.11 3.57 -15.91
N PRO A 115 3.23 3.17 -16.54
CA PRO A 115 4.14 2.22 -15.91
C PRO A 115 4.58 2.71 -14.53
N LEU A 116 4.73 1.76 -13.62
CA LEU A 116 5.14 2.00 -12.25
C LEU A 116 6.02 0.87 -11.74
N ILE A 117 6.81 1.20 -10.72
CA ILE A 117 7.44 0.24 -9.84
C ILE A 117 7.22 0.70 -8.41
N GLU A 118 6.66 -0.19 -7.58
CA GLU A 118 6.40 0.03 -6.16
C GLU A 118 7.27 -0.91 -5.32
N PHE A 119 7.73 -0.41 -4.18
CA PHE A 119 8.44 -1.13 -3.14
C PHE A 119 7.62 -1.01 -1.87
N ASN A 120 7.18 -2.14 -1.31
CA ASN A 120 6.32 -2.18 -0.13
C ASN A 120 7.05 -2.96 0.95
N GLY A 121 7.31 -2.31 2.09
CA GLY A 121 8.09 -2.91 3.15
C GLY A 121 7.41 -2.80 4.51
N VAL A 122 7.59 -3.84 5.31
CA VAL A 122 7.11 -3.94 6.67
C VAL A 122 8.24 -4.45 7.54
N THR A 123 8.57 -3.72 8.61
CA THR A 123 9.58 -4.12 9.60
C THR A 123 8.91 -4.30 10.96
N ALA A 124 9.03 -5.49 11.54
CA ALA A 124 8.58 -5.73 12.91
C ALA A 124 9.51 -5.06 13.92
N LEU A 125 8.94 -4.39 14.93
CA LEU A 125 9.70 -3.54 15.86
C LEU A 125 9.87 -4.14 17.26
N ASN A 126 9.06 -5.15 17.60
CA ASN A 126 9.09 -5.92 18.86
C ASN A 126 8.59 -7.34 18.59
N GLY A 127 8.50 -8.15 19.65
CA GLY A 127 8.09 -9.54 19.55
C GLY A 127 9.21 -10.47 19.09
N ALA A 128 8.84 -11.71 18.76
CA ALA A 128 9.78 -12.75 18.35
C ALA A 128 10.47 -12.44 17.01
N ASP A 129 9.75 -11.77 16.11
CA ASP A 129 10.20 -11.43 14.75
C ASP A 129 10.80 -10.02 14.68
N SER A 130 11.15 -9.43 15.83
CA SER A 130 11.72 -8.09 15.92
C SER A 130 12.94 -7.94 14.99
N SER A 131 12.96 -6.84 14.22
CA SER A 131 13.95 -6.52 13.19
C SER A 131 13.88 -7.37 11.91
N GLU A 132 12.95 -8.31 11.81
CA GLU A 132 12.64 -8.91 10.52
C GLU A 132 11.95 -7.88 9.61
N THR A 133 12.29 -7.93 8.33
CA THR A 133 11.74 -7.06 7.31
C THR A 133 11.26 -7.89 6.15
N VAL A 134 10.00 -7.70 5.78
CA VAL A 134 9.41 -8.18 4.53
C VAL A 134 9.46 -7.03 3.54
N LEU A 135 10.03 -7.26 2.35
CA LEU A 135 10.08 -6.28 1.28
C LEU A 135 9.59 -6.91 -0.02
N ASP A 136 8.56 -6.30 -0.59
CA ASP A 136 7.98 -6.70 -1.86
C ASP A 136 8.29 -5.66 -2.93
N VAL A 137 8.46 -6.12 -4.17
CA VAL A 137 8.65 -5.28 -5.36
C VAL A 137 7.56 -5.57 -6.37
N THR A 138 6.88 -4.51 -6.80
CA THR A 138 5.70 -4.59 -7.66
C THR A 138 5.89 -3.72 -8.91
N PRO A 139 6.45 -4.25 -10.00
CA PRO A 139 6.26 -3.66 -11.32
C PRO A 139 4.78 -3.73 -11.73
N GLY A 140 4.30 -2.67 -12.36
CA GLY A 140 2.92 -2.62 -12.83
C GLY A 140 2.66 -1.56 -13.87
N VAL A 141 1.41 -1.50 -14.29
CA VAL A 141 0.90 -0.50 -15.22
C VAL A 141 -0.49 -0.08 -14.77
N ARG A 142 -0.74 1.23 -14.77
CA ARG A 142 -2.07 1.82 -14.67
C ARG A 142 -2.46 2.44 -16.01
N TRP A 143 -3.74 2.46 -16.32
CA TRP A 143 -4.25 3.01 -17.57
C TRP A 143 -5.60 3.69 -17.35
N ILE A 144 -5.65 4.99 -17.63
CA ILE A 144 -6.90 5.74 -17.69
C ILE A 144 -7.54 5.44 -19.04
N VAL A 145 -8.50 4.50 -19.05
CA VAL A 145 -9.17 4.02 -20.27
C VAL A 145 -10.26 4.99 -20.73
N ARG A 146 -10.88 5.68 -19.78
CA ARG A 146 -11.91 6.72 -19.99
C ARG A 146 -11.72 7.80 -18.94
N ASP A 147 -12.35 8.95 -19.14
CA ASP A 147 -12.24 10.14 -18.26
C ASP A 147 -12.44 9.84 -16.76
N TYR A 148 -13.19 8.79 -16.44
CA TYR A 148 -13.51 8.40 -15.07
C TYR A 148 -13.02 7.00 -14.69
N ASP A 149 -12.49 6.21 -15.62
CA ASP A 149 -12.19 4.80 -15.41
C ASP A 149 -10.70 4.53 -15.55
N GLU A 150 -10.08 4.04 -14.48
CA GLU A 150 -8.69 3.61 -14.43
C GLU A 150 -8.60 2.10 -14.15
N LEU A 151 -7.78 1.40 -14.94
CA LEU A 151 -7.42 0.00 -14.72
C LEU A 151 -5.96 -0.10 -14.29
N GLY A 152 -5.65 -1.00 -13.37
CA GLY A 152 -4.29 -1.31 -12.96
C GLY A 152 -4.01 -2.80 -12.91
N VAL A 153 -2.83 -3.18 -13.37
CA VAL A 153 -2.29 -4.54 -13.27
C VAL A 153 -0.88 -4.46 -12.69
N GLY A 154 -0.58 -5.26 -11.68
CA GLY A 154 0.75 -5.37 -11.07
C GLY A 154 1.08 -6.82 -10.74
N LEU A 155 2.38 -7.13 -10.73
CA LEU A 155 2.89 -8.41 -10.25
C LEU A 155 3.84 -8.13 -9.10
N SER A 156 3.51 -8.60 -7.90
CA SER A 156 4.31 -8.42 -6.70
C SER A 156 5.15 -9.66 -6.42
N PHE A 157 6.40 -9.44 -6.02
CA PHE A 157 7.36 -10.48 -5.67
C PHE A 157 8.03 -10.13 -4.35
N PRO A 158 8.11 -11.05 -3.38
CA PRO A 158 8.94 -10.87 -2.20
C PRO A 158 10.42 -10.87 -2.60
N VAL A 159 11.21 -10.05 -1.94
CA VAL A 159 12.67 -9.92 -2.20
C VAL A 159 13.50 -10.27 -0.96
N THR A 160 12.84 -10.39 0.19
CA THR A 160 13.44 -10.81 1.47
C THR A 160 13.26 -12.30 1.72
N GLY A 161 14.03 -12.84 2.67
CA GLY A 161 13.91 -14.26 3.07
C GLY A 161 12.62 -14.57 3.83
N THR A 162 12.05 -13.59 4.51
CA THR A 162 10.70 -13.65 5.10
C THR A 162 9.71 -13.17 4.05
N GLN A 163 8.68 -13.96 3.76
CA GLN A 163 7.68 -13.71 2.72
C GLN A 163 6.29 -14.17 3.14
N ASN A 164 5.25 -13.44 2.72
CA ASN A 164 3.86 -13.83 2.93
C ASN A 164 3.28 -14.61 1.73
N PHE A 165 3.94 -14.58 0.58
CA PHE A 165 3.49 -15.21 -0.67
C PHE A 165 4.69 -15.42 -1.60
N ASP A 166 4.59 -16.33 -2.59
CA ASP A 166 5.64 -16.50 -3.60
C ASP A 166 5.58 -15.44 -4.71
N TRP A 167 4.36 -15.13 -5.16
CA TRP A 167 4.06 -14.03 -6.09
C TRP A 167 2.57 -13.67 -5.95
N GLN A 168 2.23 -12.42 -6.29
CA GLN A 168 0.85 -11.94 -6.23
C GLN A 168 0.49 -11.17 -7.50
N LEU A 169 -0.66 -11.52 -8.12
CA LEU A 169 -1.26 -10.72 -9.19
C LEU A 169 -2.23 -9.70 -8.57
N LEU A 170 -1.98 -8.43 -8.83
CA LEU A 170 -2.80 -7.31 -8.40
C LEU A 170 -3.62 -6.80 -9.57
N LEU A 171 -4.94 -6.81 -9.43
CA LEU A 171 -5.88 -6.21 -10.37
C LEU A 171 -6.65 -5.11 -9.65
N SER A 172 -6.67 -3.91 -10.23
CA SER A 172 -7.40 -2.78 -9.67
C SER A 172 -8.27 -2.11 -10.73
N TYR A 173 -9.44 -1.66 -10.27
CA TYR A 173 -10.33 -0.77 -11.00
C TYR A 173 -10.65 0.42 -10.10
N ARG A 174 -10.43 1.63 -10.62
CA ARG A 174 -10.77 2.87 -9.92
C ARG A 174 -11.71 3.69 -10.79
N ARG A 175 -12.75 4.20 -10.13
CA ARG A 175 -13.69 5.15 -10.72
C ARG A 175 -13.57 6.50 -10.04
N HIS A 176 -13.31 7.54 -10.82
CA HIS A 176 -13.27 8.91 -10.33
C HIS A 176 -14.69 9.52 -10.38
N PHE A 177 -15.08 10.27 -9.35
CA PHE A 177 -16.40 10.91 -9.21
C PHE A 177 -16.26 12.42 -9.06
#